data_AF-A0A0P9VG99-F1
#
_entry.id   AF-A0A0P9VG99-F1
#
_cell.length_a   1.000
_cell.length_b   1.000
_cell.length_c   1.000
_cell.angle_alpha   90.00
_cell.angle_beta   90.00
_cell.angle_gamma   90.00
#
_symmetry.space_group_name_H-M   'P 1'
#
loop_
_entity.id
_entity.type
_entity.pdbx_description
1 polymer ?
#
loop_
_entity_poly.entity_id
_entity_poly.type
_entity_poly.pdbx_seq_one_letter_code
_entity_poly.pdbx_strand_id
1 'polypeptide(L)' 'MSAVAILQDPNIPSDDASVREAMSGNICRCGAYKNILSAVQSARSKMGGAA' A
#
# COMPACT_ATOMS: atom_id res chain seq x y z
N MET A 1 -3.30 4.28 9.79
CA MET A 1 -4.39 4.78 8.91
C MET A 1 -3.94 4.97 7.46
N SER A 2 -2.69 5.35 7.18
CA SER A 2 -2.18 5.62 5.83
C SER A 2 -2.44 4.52 4.79
N ALA A 3 -2.27 3.24 5.15
CA ALA A 3 -2.59 2.13 4.25
C ALA A 3 -4.07 2.08 3.82
N VAL A 4 -5.00 2.41 4.72
CA VAL A 4 -6.43 2.44 4.41
C VAL A 4 -6.75 3.59 3.44
N ALA A 5 -6.17 4.76 3.65
CA ALA A 5 -6.31 5.89 2.73
C ALA A 5 -5.77 5.54 1.34
N ILE A 6 -4.61 4.89 1.26
CA ILE A 6 -4.04 4.43 -0.02
C ILE A 6 -4.95 3.43 -0.74
N LEU A 7 -5.59 2.53 0.01
CA LEU A 7 -6.53 1.55 -0.55
C LEU A 7 -7.81 2.18 -1.11
N GLN A 8 -8.19 3.36 -0.62
CA GLN A 8 -9.40 4.07 -1.00
C GLN A 8 -9.16 5.18 -2.02
N ASP A 9 -7.90 5.53 -2.30
CA ASP A 9 -7.54 6.60 -3.22
C ASP A 9 -7.39 6.07 -4.66
N PRO A 10 -8.32 6.41 -5.57
CA PRO A 10 -8.25 5.98 -6.96
C PRO A 10 -7.11 6.63 -7.75
N ASN A 11 -6.49 7.71 -7.22
CA ASN A 11 -5.41 8.43 -7.89
C ASN A 11 -4.04 7.79 -7.68
N ILE A 12 -3.92 6.80 -6.79
CA ILE A 12 -2.65 6.10 -6.54
C ILE A 12 -2.58 4.88 -7.46
N PRO A 13 -1.64 4.81 -8.42
CA PRO A 13 -1.50 3.66 -9.30
C PRO A 13 -1.18 2.36 -8.54
N SER A 14 -1.51 1.21 -9.12
CA SER A 14 -1.36 -0.11 -8.51
C SER A 14 0.05 -0.68 -8.49
N ASP A 15 1.03 0.00 -9.09
CA ASP A 15 2.41 -0.46 -9.11
C ASP A 15 3.13 -0.26 -7.76
N ASP A 16 4.18 -1.06 -7.56
CA ASP A 16 4.95 -1.09 -6.32
C ASP A 16 5.67 0.24 -6.02
N ALA A 17 6.05 1.02 -7.03
CA ALA A 17 6.74 2.29 -6.82
C ALA A 17 5.77 3.34 -6.29
N SER A 18 4.58 3.44 -6.87
CA SER A 18 3.51 4.33 -6.43
C SER A 18 3.08 4.07 -4.99
N VAL A 19 2.88 2.80 -4.61
CA VAL A 19 2.51 2.44 -3.22
C VAL A 19 3.66 2.75 -2.25
N ARG A 20 4.91 2.51 -2.65
CA ARG A 20 6.08 2.83 -1.82
C ARG A 20 6.21 4.32 -1.58
N GLU A 21 6.00 5.13 -2.61
CA GLU A 21 6.05 6.59 -2.52
C GLU A 21 4.91 7.12 -1.65
N ALA A 22 3.68 6.65 -1.86
CA ALA A 22 2.54 7.01 -1.02
C ALA A 22 2.72 6.61 0.46
N MET A 23 3.50 5.55 0.72
CA MET A 23 3.83 5.13 2.08
C MET A 23 5.08 5.80 2.67
N SER A 24 5.84 6.60 1.92
CA SER A 24 7.18 7.10 2.30
C SER A 24 7.21 7.90 3.61
N GLY A 25 6.10 8.56 3.97
CA GLY A 25 5.93 9.25 5.25
C GLY A 25 5.76 8.34 6.48
N ASN A 26 5.71 7.02 6.31
CA ASN A 26 5.47 6.04 7.39
C ASN A 26 6.73 5.25 7.71
N ILE A 27 7.54 5.74 8.65
CA ILE A 27 8.84 5.15 8.99
C ILE A 27 8.67 3.92 9.90
N CYS A 28 9.30 2.79 9.57
CA CYS A 28 9.44 1.61 10.44
C CYS A 28 10.91 1.37 10.79
N ARG A 29 11.21 1.32 12.10
CA ARG A 29 12.54 0.95 12.62
C ARG A 29 12.77 -0.56 12.71
N CYS A 30 11.68 -1.32 12.63
CA CYS A 30 11.61 -2.77 12.72
C CYS A 30 12.24 -3.54 11.54
N GLY A 31 12.49 -2.88 10.40
CA GLY A 31 12.88 -3.57 9.16
C GLY A 31 11.72 -4.26 8.43
N ALA A 32 10.49 -4.17 8.94
CA ALA A 32 9.31 -4.81 8.35
C ALA A 32 8.71 -4.06 7.15
N TYR A 33 9.27 -2.92 6.73
CA TYR A 33 8.66 -2.05 5.71
C TYR A 33 8.38 -2.77 4.38
N LYS A 34 9.28 -3.67 3.95
CA LYS A 34 9.06 -4.50 2.76
C LYS A 34 7.82 -5.39 2.88
N ASN A 35 7.61 -5.98 4.06
CA ASN A 35 6.44 -6.84 4.32
C ASN A 35 5.15 -6.01 4.39
N ILE A 36 5.22 -4.78 4.94
CA ILE A 36 4.08 -3.86 4.97
C ILE A 36 3.64 -3.51 3.53
N LEU A 37 4.58 -3.14 2.65
CA LEU A 37 4.27 -2.86 1.24
C LEU A 37 3.63 -4.07 0.53
N SER A 38 4.18 -5.27 0.76
CA SER A 38 3.62 -6.51 0.19
C SER A 38 2.20 -6.79 0.70
N ALA A 39 1.92 -6.51 1.97
CA ALA A 39 0.59 -6.69 2.55
C ALA A 39 -0.43 -5.68 1.95
N VAL A 40 -0.02 -4.42 1.75
CA VAL A 40 -0.87 -3.41 1.10
C VAL A 40 -1.20 -3.81 -0.34
N GLN A 41 -0.21 -4.26 -1.11
CA GLN A 41 -0.44 -4.73 -2.48
C GLN A 41 -1.35 -5.96 -2.51
N SER A 42 -1.15 -6.91 -1.59
CA SER A 42 -2.02 -8.07 -1.43
C SER A 42 -3.46 -7.66 -1.11
N ALA A 43 -3.66 -6.65 -0.26
CA ALA A 43 -4.97 -6.11 0.06
C ALA A 43 -5.63 -5.45 -1.16
N ARG A 44 -4.88 -4.67 -1.95
CA ARG A 44 -5.39 -4.05 -3.20
C ARG A 44 -5.92 -5.11 -4.18
N SER A 45 -5.17 -6.19 -4.38
CA SER A 45 -5.60 -7.29 -5.25
C SER A 45 -6.89 -7.95 -4.74
N LYS A 46 -7.03 -8.16 -3.42
CA LYS A 46 -8.22 -8.77 -2.83
C LYS A 46 -9.44 -7.85 -2.85
N MET A 47 -9.25 -6.55 -2.67
CA MET A 47 -10.33 -5.55 -2.68
C MET A 47 -10.76 -5.20 -4.11
N GLY A 48 -9.84 -5.23 -5.08
CA GLY A 48 -10.13 -5.06 -6.52
C GLY A 48 -10.65 -6.33 -7.21
N GLY A 49 -10.72 -7.46 -6.50
CA GLY A 49 -11.31 -8.73 -6.96
C GLY A 49 -12.80 -8.89 -6.63
N ALA A 50 -13.46 -7.85 -6.11
CA ALA A 50 -14.90 -7.71 -6.05
C ALA A 50 -15.37 -6.83 -7.22
N ALA A 51 -15.18 -7.32 -8.44
CA ALA A 51 -15.79 -6.81 -9.66
C ALA A 51 -16.37 -8.02 -10.41
#